data_AF-A0A9P0NWH8-F1
#
_entry.id   AF-A0A9P0NWH8-F1
#
_cell.length_a   1.000
_cell.length_b   1.000
_cell.length_c   1.000
_cell.angle_alpha   90.00
_cell.angle_beta   90.00
_cell.angle_gamma   90.00
#
_symmetry.space_group_name_H-M   'P 1'
#
loop_
_entity.id
_entity.type
_entity.pdbx_description
1 polymer ?
#
loop_
_entity_poly.entity_id
_entity_poly.type
_entity_poly.pdbx_seq_one_letter_code
_entity_poly.pdbx_strand_id
1 'polypeptide(L)'
;MYVIYFFVADVGAPALDIQDLTNGYHGIVKENETAVEVTPAIRAASHRPPACKFKIVNRHHGDAPFDVLLKPDGYAELRAKRLLNCEKRKNYKFDIAAVGCDGKQSISRVQQQQTASSQWQKWYHSDKDG
;
A
#
# COMPACT_ATOMS: atom_id res chain seq x y z
N MET A 1 -22.99 -4.27 32.77
CA MET A 1 -22.52 -5.32 31.85
C MET A 1 -21.46 -4.69 30.96
N TYR A 2 -20.22 -5.21 30.96
CA TYR A 2 -19.17 -4.70 30.09
C TYR A 2 -19.24 -5.45 28.76
N VAL A 3 -19.55 -4.74 27.68
CA VAL A 3 -19.44 -5.29 26.33
C VAL A 3 -18.03 -4.98 25.84
N ILE A 4 -17.22 -6.02 25.68
CA ILE A 4 -15.88 -5.89 25.11
C ILE A 4 -16.02 -5.99 23.60
N TYR A 5 -15.71 -4.90 22.90
CA TYR A 5 -15.72 -4.85 21.44
C TYR A 5 -14.29 -5.09 20.92
N PHE A 6 -14.08 -6.17 20.18
CA PHE A 6 -12.82 -6.43 19.49
C PHE A 6 -13.02 -6.30 17.98
N PHE A 7 -12.11 -5.59 17.32
CA PHE A 7 -12.07 -5.46 15.87
C PHE A 7 -11.34 -6.65 15.27
N VAL A 8 -12.03 -7.41 14.41
CA VAL A 8 -11.35 -8.32 13.48
C VAL A 8 -10.91 -7.50 12.27
N ALA A 9 -9.73 -6.89 12.34
CA ALA A 9 -9.17 -6.16 11.22
C ALA A 9 -8.77 -7.14 10.12
N ASP A 10 -9.55 -7.28 9.04
CA ASP A 10 -9.34 -8.17 7.87
C ASP A 10 -8.04 -8.99 7.91
N VAL A 11 -8.04 -10.06 8.71
CA VAL A 11 -6.81 -10.79 9.11
C VAL A 11 -6.30 -11.65 7.94
N GLY A 12 -7.07 -11.75 6.86
CA GLY A 12 -6.77 -12.61 5.72
C GLY A 12 -5.92 -11.98 4.63
N ALA A 13 -5.79 -10.65 4.59
CA ALA A 13 -5.00 -9.95 3.56
C ALA A 13 -3.64 -9.48 4.11
N PRO A 14 -2.59 -9.46 3.26
CA PRO A 14 -1.35 -8.79 3.62
C PRO A 14 -1.58 -7.29 3.80
N ALA A 15 -0.68 -6.62 4.51
CA ALA A 15 -0.67 -5.16 4.62
C ALA A 15 0.73 -4.61 4.34
N LEU A 16 0.81 -3.35 3.89
CA LEU A 16 2.07 -2.64 3.79
C LEU A 16 2.54 -2.19 5.18
N ASP A 17 3.84 -2.30 5.43
CA ASP A 17 4.47 -1.79 6.64
C ASP A 17 4.86 -0.32 6.46
N ILE A 18 3.85 0.53 6.45
CA ILE A 18 4.01 1.98 6.43
C ILE A 18 3.47 2.55 7.75
N GLN A 19 4.32 3.31 8.43
CA GLN A 19 3.98 3.91 9.73
C GLN A 19 3.27 5.26 9.55
N ASP A 20 3.69 6.06 8.58
CA ASP A 20 3.10 7.36 8.28
C ASP A 20 2.35 7.34 6.94
N LEU A 21 1.04 7.22 7.06
CA LEU A 21 0.11 7.18 5.93
C LEU A 21 -0.12 8.55 5.30
N THR A 22 0.23 9.63 6.00
CA THR A 22 0.04 11.00 5.52
C THR A 22 1.12 11.35 4.51
N ASN A 23 2.35 10.87 4.76
CA ASN A 23 3.51 11.15 3.93
C ASN A 23 3.74 10.11 2.82
N GLY A 24 3.25 8.87 2.96
CA GLY A 24 3.34 7.87 1.89
C GLY A 24 4.78 7.47 1.54
N TYR A 25 4.99 6.96 0.32
CA TYR A 25 6.31 6.61 -0.21
C TYR A 25 6.85 7.72 -1.12
N HIS A 26 8.11 8.05 -0.93
CA HIS A 26 8.86 8.95 -1.81
C HIS A 26 9.94 8.17 -2.55
N GLY A 27 9.91 8.22 -3.88
CA GLY A 27 10.89 7.55 -4.75
C GLY A 27 11.77 8.57 -5.46
N ILE A 28 13.08 8.35 -5.45
CA ILE A 28 14.07 9.13 -6.20
C ILE A 28 14.77 8.20 -7.18
N VAL A 29 14.85 8.62 -8.44
CA VAL A 29 15.58 7.90 -9.50
C VAL A 29 16.70 8.79 -10.00
N LYS A 30 17.90 8.22 -10.14
CA LYS A 30 19.06 8.90 -10.70
C LYS A 30 19.09 8.75 -12.22
N GLU A 31 19.70 9.72 -12.90
CA GLU A 31 19.92 9.62 -14.35
C GLU A 31 20.73 8.37 -14.67
N ASN A 32 20.37 7.66 -15.74
CA ASN A 32 20.99 6.39 -16.17
C ASN A 32 20.84 5.20 -15.20
N GLU A 33 20.03 5.33 -14.15
CA GLU A 33 19.69 4.23 -13.26
C GLU A 33 18.25 3.76 -13.49
N THR A 34 18.00 2.49 -13.14
CA THR A 34 16.64 1.94 -13.14
C THR A 34 16.13 1.66 -11.73
N ALA A 35 17.02 1.49 -10.75
CA ALA A 35 16.63 1.36 -9.36
C ALA A 35 16.08 2.69 -8.85
N VAL A 36 14.99 2.62 -8.09
CA VAL A 36 14.41 3.78 -7.41
C VAL A 36 14.72 3.66 -5.93
N GLU A 37 15.36 4.70 -5.38
CA GLU A 37 15.57 4.85 -3.95
C GLU A 37 14.25 5.25 -3.30
N VAL A 38 13.64 4.35 -2.53
CA VAL A 38 12.32 4.58 -1.91
C VAL A 38 12.44 4.77 -0.40
N THR A 39 11.87 5.86 0.10
CA THR A 39 11.79 6.20 1.53
C THR A 39 10.33 6.39 1.96
N PRO A 40 9.85 5.68 3.00
CA PRO A 40 10.51 4.55 3.68
C PRO A 40 10.61 3.32 2.76
N ALA A 41 11.44 2.34 3.14
CA ALA A 41 11.55 1.10 2.37
C ALA A 41 10.20 0.35 2.29
N ILE A 42 9.90 -0.23 1.13
CA ILE A 42 8.65 -0.97 0.90
C ILE A 42 8.81 -2.38 1.47
N ARG A 43 7.90 -2.80 2.35
CA ARG A 43 7.80 -4.19 2.82
C ARG A 43 6.39 -4.52 3.31
N ALA A 44 6.09 -5.81 3.44
CA ALA A 44 4.86 -6.25 4.08
C ALA A 44 4.95 -6.15 5.62
N ALA A 45 3.82 -5.90 6.27
CA ALA A 45 3.72 -5.85 7.72
C ALA A 45 3.89 -7.25 8.32
N SER A 46 4.82 -7.40 9.27
CA SER A 46 5.19 -8.69 9.86
C SER A 46 4.09 -9.37 10.68
N HIS A 47 3.11 -8.60 11.17
CA HIS A 47 1.97 -9.10 11.95
C HIS A 47 0.76 -9.51 11.08
N ARG A 48 0.95 -9.61 9.75
CA ARG A 48 -0.07 -9.99 8.77
C ARG A 48 0.44 -11.18 7.94
N PRO A 49 -0.45 -11.90 7.23
CA PRO A 49 -0.02 -12.88 6.24
C PRO A 49 1.01 -12.30 5.27
N PRO A 50 2.03 -13.08 4.85
CA PRO A 50 3.10 -12.58 4.01
C PRO A 50 2.59 -12.18 2.62
N ALA A 51 3.22 -11.16 2.04
CA ALA A 51 3.02 -10.82 0.64
C ALA A 51 3.84 -11.77 -0.25
N CYS A 52 3.22 -12.30 -1.30
CA CYS A 52 3.88 -13.13 -2.30
C CYS A 52 4.24 -12.35 -3.57
N LYS A 53 3.68 -11.14 -3.72
CA LYS A 53 4.12 -10.13 -4.69
C LYS A 53 3.62 -8.75 -4.29
N PHE A 54 4.19 -7.73 -4.92
CA PHE A 54 3.68 -6.37 -4.89
C PHE A 54 3.16 -5.98 -6.28
N LYS A 55 2.21 -5.05 -6.32
CA LYS A 55 1.63 -4.59 -7.58
C LYS A 55 1.41 -3.08 -7.54
N ILE A 56 1.75 -2.40 -8.63
CA ILE A 56 1.31 -1.02 -8.86
C ILE A 56 -0.18 -1.02 -9.20
N VAL A 57 -0.96 -0.28 -8.41
CA VAL A 57 -2.39 -0.07 -8.57
C VAL A 57 -2.68 1.43 -8.70
N ASN A 58 -3.89 1.78 -9.15
CA ASN A 58 -4.38 3.16 -9.24
C ASN A 58 -3.40 4.16 -9.92
N ARG A 59 -3.29 4.05 -11.25
CA ARG A 59 -2.39 4.88 -12.06
C ARG A 59 -3.04 6.23 -12.37
N HIS A 60 -2.79 7.25 -11.54
CA HIS A 60 -3.52 8.51 -11.58
C HIS A 60 -3.34 9.33 -12.88
N HIS A 61 -2.20 9.22 -13.58
CA HIS A 61 -1.90 10.03 -14.78
C HIS A 61 -1.13 9.27 -15.88
N GLY A 62 -1.65 8.11 -16.28
CA GLY A 62 -1.08 7.28 -17.37
C GLY A 62 -0.17 6.15 -16.88
N ASP A 63 0.52 5.51 -17.81
CA ASP A 63 1.36 4.35 -17.48
C ASP A 63 2.55 4.72 -16.60
N ALA A 64 2.58 4.13 -15.40
CA ALA A 64 3.74 4.12 -14.52
C ALA A 64 4.77 3.13 -15.11
N PRO A 65 5.92 3.59 -15.64
CA PRO A 65 6.90 2.73 -16.28
C PRO A 65 7.78 2.01 -15.24
N PHE A 66 7.16 1.48 -14.19
CA PHE A 66 7.85 0.85 -13.07
C PHE A 66 7.32 -0.57 -12.82
N ASP A 67 8.17 -1.40 -12.25
CA ASP A 67 7.86 -2.69 -11.66
C ASP A 67 8.21 -2.67 -10.17
N VAL A 68 7.49 -3.45 -9.37
CA VAL A 68 7.77 -3.63 -7.94
C VAL A 68 8.12 -5.10 -7.73
N LEU A 69 9.37 -5.36 -7.40
CA LEU A 69 9.94 -6.70 -7.28
C LEU A 69 10.03 -7.10 -5.81
N LEU A 70 9.44 -8.24 -5.45
CA LEU A 70 9.62 -8.84 -4.13
C LEU A 70 11.05 -9.40 -3.99
N LYS A 71 11.74 -9.02 -2.93
CA LYS A 71 13.06 -9.52 -2.55
C LYS A 71 12.94 -10.69 -1.55
N PRO A 72 13.97 -11.56 -1.46
CA PRO A 72 13.95 -12.71 -0.54
C PRO A 72 13.84 -12.34 0.94
N ASP A 73 14.26 -11.13 1.32
CA ASP A 73 14.18 -10.60 2.69
C ASP A 73 12.81 -9.99 3.03
N GLY A 74 11.83 -10.07 2.11
CA GLY A 74 10.48 -9.56 2.28
C GLY A 74 10.31 -8.08 1.93
N TYR A 75 11.39 -7.40 1.50
CA TYR A 75 11.33 -6.04 1.00
C TYR A 75 10.92 -6.00 -0.47
N ALA A 76 10.53 -4.82 -0.94
CA ALA A 76 10.25 -4.59 -2.35
C ALA A 76 11.22 -3.56 -2.94
N GLU A 77 11.72 -3.86 -4.14
CA GLU A 77 12.49 -2.93 -4.95
C GLU A 77 11.60 -2.35 -6.05
N LEU A 78 11.53 -1.03 -6.13
CA LEU A 78 10.88 -0.33 -7.23
C LEU A 78 11.91 -0.08 -8.34
N ARG A 79 11.59 -0.50 -9.57
CA ARG A 79 12.51 -0.40 -10.71
C ARG A 79 11.82 0.15 -11.94
N ALA A 80 12.44 1.11 -12.61
CA ALA A 80 11.98 1.59 -13.90
C ALA A 80 12.19 0.52 -14.99
N LYS A 81 11.19 0.35 -15.86
CA LYS A 81 11.20 -0.56 -17.02
C LYS A 81 12.20 -0.15 -18.10
N ARG A 82 12.62 1.11 -18.07
CA ARG A 82 13.54 1.76 -19.01
C ARG A 82 14.20 2.93 -18.32
N LEU A 83 15.31 3.40 -18.88
CA LEU A 83 15.93 4.64 -18.46
C LEU A 83 14.94 5.80 -18.57
N LEU A 84 14.84 6.58 -17.51
CA LEU A 84 14.03 7.77 -17.45
C LEU A 84 14.88 8.96 -17.87
N ASN A 85 14.31 9.84 -18.68
CA ASN A 85 14.90 11.15 -18.93
C ASN A 85 14.48 12.07 -17.78
N CYS A 86 15.41 12.38 -16.87
CA CYS A 86 15.11 13.20 -15.69
C CYS A 86 15.02 14.70 -16.02
N GLU A 87 15.60 15.16 -17.14
CA GLU A 87 15.49 16.56 -17.62
C GLU A 87 14.04 16.96 -17.90
N LYS A 88 13.20 16.00 -18.32
CA LYS A 88 11.76 16.23 -18.55
C LYS A 88 10.95 16.42 -17.27
N ARG A 89 11.54 16.24 -16.07
CA ARG A 89 10.91 16.45 -14.75
C ARG A 89 9.50 15.84 -14.63
N LYS A 90 9.31 14.63 -15.17
CA LYS A 90 8.02 13.94 -15.11
C LYS A 90 7.75 13.44 -13.70
N ASN A 91 6.58 13.76 -13.18
CA ASN A 91 6.10 13.26 -11.90
C ASN A 91 5.22 12.03 -12.12
N TYR A 92 5.46 10.96 -11.37
CA TYR A 92 4.63 9.75 -11.39
C TYR A 92 3.98 9.57 -10.03
N LYS A 93 2.66 9.37 -10.03
CA LYS A 93 1.87 9.08 -8.83
C LYS A 93 1.04 7.83 -9.06
N PHE A 94 1.24 6.84 -8.20
CA PHE A 94 0.55 5.56 -8.23
C PHE A 94 0.53 4.96 -6.83
N ASP A 95 -0.39 4.04 -6.60
CA ASP A 95 -0.47 3.28 -5.37
C ASP A 95 0.24 1.94 -5.52
N ILE A 96 0.64 1.33 -4.41
CA ILE A 96 1.18 -0.04 -4.37
C ILE A 96 0.28 -0.88 -3.46
N ALA A 97 0.03 -2.12 -3.87
CA ALA A 97 -0.65 -3.12 -3.06
C ALA A 97 0.29 -4.31 -2.80
N ALA A 98 0.29 -4.79 -1.55
CA ALA A 98 0.79 -6.11 -1.22
C ALA A 98 -0.26 -7.15 -1.61
N VAL A 99 0.16 -8.27 -2.22
CA VAL A 99 -0.74 -9.32 -2.66
C VAL A 99 -0.33 -10.65 -2.04
N GLY A 100 -1.28 -11.31 -1.38
CA GLY A 100 -1.09 -12.60 -0.74
C GLY A 100 -0.99 -13.72 -1.76
N CYS A 101 -0.50 -14.88 -1.32
CA CYS A 101 -0.46 -16.08 -2.16
C CYS A 101 -1.86 -16.57 -2.57
N ASP A 102 -2.89 -16.23 -1.81
CA ASP A 102 -4.30 -16.49 -2.12
C ASP A 102 -4.92 -15.43 -3.07
N GLY A 103 -4.13 -14.45 -3.51
CA GLY A 103 -4.56 -13.37 -4.40
C GLY A 103 -5.24 -12.19 -3.72
N LYS A 104 -5.47 -12.24 -2.39
CA LYS A 104 -6.03 -11.10 -1.66
C LYS A 104 -5.05 -9.94 -1.64
N GLN A 105 -5.57 -8.72 -1.76
CA GLN A 105 -4.76 -7.51 -1.85
C GLN A 105 -4.92 -6.67 -0.59
N SER A 106 -3.83 -6.02 -0.19
CA SER A 106 -3.90 -4.99 0.84
C SER A 106 -4.76 -3.84 0.37
N ILE A 107 -5.79 -3.50 1.13
CA ILE A 107 -6.42 -2.17 1.07
C ILE A 107 -5.48 -1.16 1.74
N SER A 108 -5.44 0.08 1.24
CA SER A 108 -4.60 1.11 1.87
C SER A 108 -5.05 1.31 3.32
N ARG A 109 -4.14 1.51 4.28
CA ARG A 109 -4.58 1.72 5.67
C ARG A 109 -5.41 3.00 5.82
N VAL A 110 -5.24 4.00 4.94
CA VAL A 110 -6.12 5.19 4.87
C VAL A 110 -7.54 4.77 4.51
N GLN A 111 -7.70 3.91 3.49
CA GLN A 111 -8.98 3.30 3.17
C GLN A 111 -9.49 2.40 4.30
N GLN A 112 -8.62 1.70 5.05
CA GLN A 112 -9.05 0.94 6.24
C GLN A 112 -9.60 1.87 7.32
N GLN A 113 -8.92 2.99 7.62
CA GLN A 113 -9.36 3.96 8.62
C GLN A 113 -10.69 4.62 8.20
N GLN A 114 -10.82 4.99 6.93
CA GLN A 114 -12.04 5.56 6.36
C GLN A 114 -13.18 4.55 6.33
N THR A 115 -12.93 3.31 5.88
CA THR A 115 -13.93 2.24 5.86
C THR A 115 -14.39 1.89 7.27
N ALA A 116 -13.45 1.78 8.21
CA ALA A 116 -13.77 1.60 9.61
C ALA A 116 -14.63 2.77 10.12
N SER A 117 -14.22 4.02 9.89
CA SER A 117 -14.97 5.22 10.30
C SER A 117 -16.37 5.28 9.68
N SER A 118 -16.52 4.96 8.39
CA SER A 118 -17.82 4.94 7.71
C SER A 118 -18.71 3.78 8.18
N GLN A 119 -18.15 2.61 8.46
CA GLN A 119 -18.90 1.50 9.06
C GLN A 119 -19.36 1.84 10.47
N TRP A 120 -18.51 2.48 11.27
CA TRP A 120 -18.84 2.99 12.61
C TRP A 120 -20.02 3.96 12.58
N GLN A 121 -19.98 4.94 11.69
CA GLN A 121 -21.07 5.91 11.55
C GLN A 121 -22.39 5.23 11.19
N LYS A 122 -22.38 4.26 10.27
CA LYS A 122 -23.60 3.51 9.91
C LYS A 122 -24.17 2.73 11.09
N TRP A 123 -23.33 2.04 11.85
CA TRP A 123 -23.76 1.28 13.03
C TRP A 123 -24.29 2.17 14.15
N TYR A 124 -23.60 3.28 14.45
CA TYR A 124 -24.03 4.22 15.48
C TYR A 124 -25.41 4.83 15.23
N HIS A 125 -25.78 5.03 13.96
CA HIS A 125 -27.14 5.47 13.61
C HIS A 125 -28.14 4.31 13.67
N SER A 126 -27.75 3.09 13.28
CA SER A 126 -28.61 1.90 13.36
C SER A 126 -29.03 1.53 14.80
N ASP A 127 -28.14 1.71 15.78
CA ASP A 127 -28.45 1.43 17.20
C ASP A 127 -29.29 2.52 17.87
N LYS A 128 -29.45 3.70 17.24
CA LYS A 128 -30.32 4.77 17.74
C LYS A 128 -31.78 4.61 17.33
N ASP A 129 -32.05 3.75 16.35
CA ASP A 129 -33.38 3.52 15.79
C ASP A 129 -34.07 2.28 16.41
N GLY A 130 -33.51 1.70 17.49
CA GLY A 130 -33.99 0.49 18.18
C GLY A 130 -34.34 0.71 19.65
#